data_AF-A0A915ZNZ5-F1
#
_entry.id   AF-A0A915ZNZ5-F1
#
_cell.length_a   1.000
_cell.length_b   1.000
_cell.length_c   1.000
_cell.angle_alpha   90.00
_cell.angle_beta   90.00
_cell.angle_gamma   90.00
#
_symmetry.space_group_name_H-M   'P 1'
#
loop_
_entity.id
_entity.type
_entity.pdbx_description
1 polymer ?
#
loop_
_entity_poly.entity_id
_entity_poly.type
_entity_poly.pdbx_seq_one_letter_code
_entity_poly.pdbx_strand_id
1 'polypeptide(L)'
;MKPLTPKTRGAIVYGHNCGHSSRTIAKQLGCGKTTVNDILKRLRETHSLTPKKQTGRPPLLNSPAQQKLKSFIKENNENRRLCSKKIATTWTAQTKQPISRNTIR
;
A
#
# COMPACT_ATOMS: atom_id res chain seq x y z
N MET A 1 10.40 -4.53 -6.97
CA MET A 1 10.52 -5.96 -7.31
C MET A 1 9.15 -6.52 -7.67
N LYS A 2 9.00 -7.19 -8.81
CA LYS A 2 7.72 -7.74 -9.26
C LYS A 2 7.44 -9.06 -8.53
N PRO A 3 6.21 -9.31 -8.01
CA PRO A 3 5.89 -10.58 -7.38
C PRO A 3 5.89 -11.73 -8.41
N LEU A 4 6.20 -12.94 -7.94
CA LEU A 4 6.07 -14.17 -8.73
C LEU A 4 4.65 -14.35 -9.27
N THR A 5 4.55 -14.93 -10.47
CA THR A 5 3.26 -15.20 -11.11
C THR A 5 2.45 -16.21 -10.29
N PRO A 6 1.10 -16.17 -10.36
CA PRO A 6 0.26 -17.16 -9.69
C PRO A 6 0.61 -18.61 -10.07
N LYS A 7 0.96 -18.85 -11.34
CA LYS A 7 1.39 -20.17 -11.85
C LYS A 7 2.64 -20.67 -11.10
N THR A 8 3.67 -19.84 -10.99
CA THR A 8 4.91 -20.24 -10.28
C THR A 8 4.66 -20.45 -8.79
N ARG A 9 3.81 -19.63 -8.15
CA ARG A 9 3.43 -19.80 -6.74
C ARG A 9 2.65 -21.11 -6.53
N GLY A 10 1.76 -21.47 -7.44
CA GLY A 10 1.06 -22.75 -7.42
C GLY A 10 2.01 -23.94 -7.57
N ALA A 11 2.98 -23.86 -8.50
CA ALA A 11 3.99 -24.91 -8.67
C ALA A 11 4.85 -25.12 -7.41
N ILE A 12 5.17 -24.06 -6.67
CA ILE A 12 5.88 -24.16 -5.38
C ILE A 12 5.06 -24.98 -4.37
N VAL A 13 3.77 -24.68 -4.24
CA VAL A 13 2.88 -25.39 -3.30
C VAL A 13 2.72 -26.84 -3.69
N TYR A 14 2.50 -27.10 -4.98
CA TYR A 14 2.41 -28.46 -5.51
C TYR A 14 3.67 -29.26 -5.19
N GLY A 15 4.85 -28.72 -5.51
CA GLY A 15 6.12 -29.40 -5.23
C GLY A 15 6.34 -29.67 -3.74
N HIS A 16 5.95 -28.73 -2.86
CA HIS A 16 6.00 -28.95 -1.41
C HIS A 16 5.06 -30.07 -0.96
N ASN A 17 3.84 -30.10 -1.49
CA ASN A 17 2.85 -31.15 -1.17
C ASN A 17 3.28 -32.52 -1.70
N CYS A 18 4.06 -32.57 -2.79
CA CYS A 18 4.71 -33.78 -3.28
C CYS A 18 5.94 -34.21 -2.45
N GLY A 19 6.28 -33.50 -1.37
CA GLY A 19 7.41 -33.82 -0.49
C GLY A 19 8.77 -33.34 -0.99
N HIS A 20 8.84 -32.52 -2.03
CA HIS A 20 10.12 -31.99 -2.49
C HIS A 20 10.67 -30.94 -1.53
N SER A 21 12.00 -30.95 -1.36
CA SER A 21 12.68 -29.93 -0.54
C SER A 21 12.58 -28.54 -1.17
N SER A 22 12.55 -27.49 -0.35
CA SER A 22 12.56 -26.10 -0.85
C SER A 22 13.75 -25.80 -1.77
N ARG A 23 14.89 -26.48 -1.57
CA ARG A 23 16.08 -26.34 -2.43
C ARG A 23 15.81 -26.92 -3.82
N THR A 24 15.19 -28.09 -3.90
CA THR A 24 14.84 -28.76 -5.17
C THR A 24 13.85 -27.92 -5.96
N ILE A 25 12.79 -27.44 -5.29
CA ILE A 25 11.76 -26.57 -5.89
C ILE A 25 12.39 -25.28 -6.42
N ALA A 26 13.24 -24.64 -5.62
CA ALA A 26 13.94 -23.42 -6.01
C ALA A 26 14.80 -23.61 -7.27
N LYS A 27 15.56 -24.72 -7.33
CA LYS A 27 16.40 -25.06 -8.49
C LYS A 27 15.54 -25.31 -9.75
N GLN A 28 14.44 -26.05 -9.62
CA GLN A 28 13.54 -26.36 -10.74
C GLN A 28 12.83 -25.12 -11.29
N LEU A 29 12.44 -24.18 -10.41
CA LEU A 29 11.68 -22.99 -10.78
C LEU A 29 12.56 -21.75 -11.03
N GLY A 30 13.87 -21.87 -10.87
CA GLY A 30 14.82 -20.77 -11.05
C GLY A 30 14.60 -19.60 -10.08
N CYS A 31 14.18 -19.87 -8.85
CA CYS A 31 13.92 -18.85 -7.83
C CYS A 31 14.77 -19.06 -6.57
N GLY A 32 14.81 -18.07 -5.68
CA GLY A 32 15.55 -18.18 -4.42
C GLY A 32 14.90 -19.15 -3.44
N LYS A 33 15.70 -19.95 -2.71
CA LYS A 33 15.21 -20.83 -1.61
C LYS A 33 14.41 -20.04 -0.57
N THR A 34 14.88 -18.83 -0.23
CA THR A 34 14.17 -17.92 0.70
C THR A 34 12.79 -17.57 0.18
N THR A 35 12.66 -17.29 -1.13
CA THR A 35 11.37 -17.00 -1.77
C THR A 35 10.39 -18.16 -1.66
N VAL A 36 10.86 -19.40 -1.85
CA VAL A 36 10.03 -20.60 -1.63
C VAL A 36 9.54 -20.66 -0.19
N ASN A 37 10.45 -20.50 0.78
CA ASN A 37 10.11 -20.54 2.19
C ASN A 37 9.15 -19.41 2.61
N ASP A 38 9.33 -18.19 2.11
CA ASP A 38 8.46 -17.05 2.39
C ASP A 38 7.04 -17.28 1.86
N ILE A 39 6.92 -17.88 0.67
CA ILE A 39 5.61 -18.23 0.10
C ILE A 39 4.91 -19.29 0.94
N LEU A 40 5.62 -20.35 1.33
CA LEU A 40 5.06 -21.43 2.15
C LEU A 40 4.69 -20.94 3.55
N LYS A 41 5.55 -20.14 4.18
CA LYS A 41 5.28 -19.49 5.47
C LYS A 41 4.02 -18.63 5.39
N ARG A 42 3.94 -17.79 4.37
CA ARG A 42 2.76 -16.93 4.16
C ARG A 42 1.49 -17.72 3.89
N LEU A 43 1.56 -18.81 3.12
CA LEU A 43 0.43 -19.70 2.89
C LEU A 43 -0.08 -20.28 4.22
N ARG A 44 0.84 -20.72 5.10
CA ARG A 44 0.50 -21.23 6.43
C ARG A 44 -0.17 -20.17 7.31
N GLU A 45 0.30 -18.92 7.24
CA GLU A 45 -0.20 -17.83 8.09
C GLU A 45 -1.50 -17.20 7.59
N THR A 46 -1.67 -17.08 6.27
CA THR A 46 -2.76 -16.30 5.66
C THR A 46 -3.73 -17.12 4.83
N HIS A 47 -3.47 -18.42 4.65
CA HIS A 47 -4.22 -19.33 3.76
C HIS A 47 -4.40 -18.81 2.32
N SER A 48 -3.54 -17.87 1.90
CA SER A 48 -3.65 -17.19 0.62
C SER A 48 -2.34 -17.21 -0.15
N LEU A 49 -2.44 -17.59 -1.42
CA LEU A 49 -1.34 -17.52 -2.38
C LEU A 49 -1.25 -16.18 -3.08
N THR A 50 -2.26 -15.30 -2.93
CA THR A 50 -2.23 -14.00 -3.58
C THR A 50 -1.26 -13.06 -2.85
N PRO A 51 -0.34 -12.41 -3.58
CA PRO A 51 0.51 -11.40 -2.96
C PRO A 51 -0.36 -10.25 -2.43
N LYS A 52 0.01 -9.73 -1.27
CA LYS A 52 -0.67 -8.58 -0.66
C LYS A 52 -0.43 -7.40 -1.57
N LYS A 53 -1.48 -6.61 -1.80
CA LYS A 53 -1.34 -5.32 -2.49
C LYS A 53 -0.27 -4.50 -1.76
N GLN A 54 0.77 -4.10 -2.48
CA GLN A 54 1.75 -3.16 -1.94
C GLN A 54 1.07 -1.80 -1.84
N THR A 55 0.70 -1.43 -0.63
CA THR A 55 0.22 -0.08 -0.33
C THR A 55 1.42 0.79 -0.02
N GLY A 56 1.50 1.96 -0.63
CA GLY A 56 2.47 2.98 -0.23
C GLY A 56 2.18 3.51 1.17
N ARG A 57 2.93 4.55 1.55
CA ARG A 57 2.67 5.30 2.78
C ARG A 57 1.20 5.77 2.78
N PRO A 58 0.46 5.61 3.90
CA PRO A 58 -0.90 6.12 3.97
C PRO A 58 -0.91 7.63 3.72
N PRO A 59 -1.94 8.15 3.02
CA PRO A 59 -2.04 9.58 2.75
C PRO A 59 -2.17 10.37 4.04
N LEU A 60 -1.65 11.60 4.05
CA LEU A 60 -1.73 12.51 5.21
C LEU A 60 -3.18 12.80 5.61
N LEU A 61 -4.06 12.94 4.62
CA LEU A 61 -5.49 13.13 4.80
C LEU A 61 -6.21 11.86 4.35
N ASN A 62 -7.06 11.33 5.22
CA ASN A 62 -8.01 10.29 4.82
C ASN A 62 -9.12 10.90 3.94
N SER A 63 -9.91 10.03 3.29
CA SER A 63 -10.98 10.47 2.39
C SER A 63 -11.96 11.48 3.04
N PRO A 64 -12.45 11.26 4.29
CA PRO A 64 -13.30 12.24 4.96
C PRO A 64 -12.61 13.59 5.23
N ALA A 65 -11.37 13.60 5.71
CA ALA A 65 -10.63 14.84 5.95
C ALA A 65 -10.36 15.60 4.65
N GLN A 66 -10.13 14.88 3.55
CA GLN A 66 -9.96 15.49 2.24
C GLN A 66 -11.26 16.14 1.74
N GLN A 67 -12.42 15.53 1.98
CA GLN A 67 -13.71 16.15 1.65
C GLN A 67 -13.98 17.39 2.52
N LYS A 68 -13.68 17.32 3.81
CA LYS A 68 -13.77 18.49 4.70
C LYS A 68 -12.89 19.64 4.22
N LEU A 69 -11.65 19.36 3.78
CA LEU A 69 -10.76 20.37 3.20
C LEU A 69 -11.35 20.96 1.91
N LYS A 70 -11.94 20.14 1.04
CA LYS A 70 -12.60 20.61 -0.19
C LYS A 70 -13.78 21.53 0.13
N SER A 71 -14.64 21.15 1.07
CA SER A 71 -15.76 21.97 1.57
C SER A 71 -15.25 23.28 2.15
N PHE A 72 -14.24 23.24 3.02
CA PHE A 72 -13.63 24.42 3.62
C PHE A 72 -13.14 25.45 2.59
N ILE A 73 -12.59 24.98 1.46
CA ILE A 73 -12.12 25.85 0.37
C ILE A 73 -13.30 26.36 -0.48
N LYS A 74 -14.33 25.54 -0.71
CA LYS A 74 -15.42 25.83 -1.65
C LYS A 74 -16.54 26.67 -1.03
N GLU A 75 -16.90 26.42 0.23
CA GLU A 75 -18.06 27.01 0.91
C GLU A 75 -17.82 28.47 1.32
N ASN A 76 -16.57 28.85 1.56
CA ASN A 76 -16.20 30.22 1.88
C ASN A 76 -15.60 30.91 0.64
N ASN A 77 -16.34 31.87 0.06
CA ASN A 77 -15.91 32.64 -1.11
C ASN A 77 -14.57 33.37 -0.88
N GLU A 78 -14.23 33.71 0.36
CA GLU A 78 -12.93 34.29 0.70
C GLU A 78 -11.83 33.23 0.62
N ASN A 79 -12.04 32.04 1.21
CA ASN A 79 -11.07 30.95 1.18
C ASN A 79 -10.71 30.52 -0.25
N ARG A 80 -11.69 30.55 -1.16
CA ARG A 80 -11.47 30.24 -2.57
C ARG A 80 -10.48 31.18 -3.26
N ARG A 81 -10.36 32.43 -2.79
CA ARG A 81 -9.43 33.44 -3.31
C ARG A 81 -8.08 33.43 -2.59
N LEU A 82 -7.95 32.70 -1.48
CA LEU A 82 -6.71 32.63 -0.72
C LEU A 82 -5.67 31.75 -1.44
N CYS A 83 -4.40 32.12 -1.30
CA CYS A 83 -3.31 31.26 -1.75
C CYS A 83 -3.21 30.00 -0.88
N SER A 84 -2.67 28.91 -1.44
CA SER A 84 -2.54 27.62 -0.75
C SER A 84 -1.77 27.72 0.58
N LYS A 85 -0.84 28.68 0.72
CA LYS A 85 -0.11 28.90 1.99
C LYS A 85 -1.06 29.42 3.08
N LYS A 86 -1.94 30.39 2.74
CA LYS A 86 -2.94 30.93 3.67
C LYS A 86 -3.99 29.88 4.03
N ILE A 87 -4.44 29.09 3.05
CA ILE A 87 -5.37 27.96 3.30
C ILE A 87 -4.75 26.94 4.26
N ALA A 88 -3.47 26.60 4.10
CA ALA A 88 -2.79 25.69 5.02
C ALA A 88 -2.76 26.23 6.46
N THR A 89 -2.46 27.52 6.62
CA THR A 89 -2.43 28.15 7.96
C THR A 89 -3.82 28.22 8.59
N THR A 90 -4.85 28.61 7.84
CA THR A 90 -6.23 28.70 8.37
C THR A 90 -6.79 27.33 8.70
N TRP A 91 -6.55 26.35 7.83
CA TRP A 91 -6.91 24.94 8.09
C TRP A 91 -6.22 24.40 9.35
N THR A 92 -4.91 24.63 9.49
CA THR A 92 -4.14 24.15 10.64
C THR A 92 -4.63 24.80 11.93
N ALA A 93 -4.98 26.09 11.89
CA ALA A 93 -5.54 26.80 13.05
C ALA A 93 -6.90 26.21 13.48
N GLN A 94 -7.78 25.88 12.52
CA GLN A 94 -9.11 25.35 12.82
C GLN A 94 -9.10 23.87 13.23
N THR A 95 -8.31 23.05 12.56
CA THR A 95 -8.34 21.58 12.72
C THR A 95 -7.25 21.04 13.62
N LYS A 96 -6.27 21.88 14.01
CA LYS A 96 -5.04 21.49 14.72
C LYS A 96 -4.21 20.43 13.98
N GLN A 97 -4.52 20.18 12.70
CA GLN A 97 -3.80 19.22 11.86
C GLN A 97 -2.91 19.99 10.87
N PRO A 98 -1.58 19.96 11.03
CA PRO A 98 -0.68 20.69 10.15
C PRO A 98 -0.66 20.04 8.76
N ILE A 99 -0.94 20.84 7.73
CA ILE A 99 -0.84 20.42 6.32
C ILE A 99 0.12 21.34 5.57
N SER A 100 0.83 20.78 4.59
CA SER A 100 1.75 21.56 3.76
C SER A 100 1.01 22.28 2.63
N ARG A 101 1.61 23.34 2.08
CA ARG A 101 1.11 23.98 0.85
C ARG A 101 0.94 22.97 -0.29
N ASN A 102 1.84 22.00 -0.39
CA ASN A 102 1.82 20.99 -1.46
C ASN A 102 0.68 19.98 -1.29
N THR A 103 0.14 19.83 -0.08
CA THR A 103 -1.02 18.95 0.20
C THR A 103 -2.31 19.54 -0.37
N ILE A 104 -2.37 20.86 -0.58
CA ILE A 104 -3.57 21.59 -1.05
C ILE A 104 -3.60 21.70 -2.58
N ARG A 105 -2.45 21.54 -3.25
CA ARG A 105 -2.27 21.77 -4.69
C ARG A 105 -3.19 20.91 -5.54
#